data_AF-A0A251QZY2-F1
#
_entry.id   AF-A0A251QZY2-F1
#
_cell.length_a   1.000
_cell.length_b   1.000
_cell.length_c   1.000
_cell.angle_alpha   90.00
_cell.angle_beta   90.00
_cell.angle_gamma   90.00
#
_symmetry.space_group_name_H-M   'P 1'
#
loop_
_entity.id
_entity.type
_entity.pdbx_description
1 polymer ?
#
loop_
_entity_poly.entity_id
_entity_poly.type
_entity_poly.pdbx_seq_one_letter_code
_entity_poly.pdbx_strand_id
1 'polypeptide(L)'
;MDDQNGTMYTSEGGETTIVEVSTNQEPYEGMLFESEDAARVFYDDYASRVGFLTRVLSSRKSERDGSIISRGLGCRGVSDNGRKVMQECAQREFCTAMVLLRQEKPGSWVVKKFLKDHNHPLVVQSQKSRRTLVSLSYVAYVLM
;
A
#
# COMPACT_ATOMS: atom_id res chain seq x y z
N MET A 1 -35.31 47.30 11.62
CA MET A 1 -33.85 47.34 11.60
C MET A 1 -33.50 46.67 12.92
N ASP A 2 -33.32 45.33 12.93
CA ASP A 2 -32.07 44.53 12.84
C ASP A 2 -32.05 43.67 14.14
N ASP A 3 -31.62 42.41 14.26
CA ASP A 3 -31.40 41.28 13.36
C ASP A 3 -31.56 40.02 14.25
N GLN A 4 -32.20 38.96 13.74
CA GLN A 4 -32.20 37.64 14.37
C GLN A 4 -30.84 36.98 14.15
N ASN A 5 -30.13 36.63 15.23
CA ASN A 5 -28.97 35.73 15.15
C ASN A 5 -29.16 34.53 16.10
N GLY A 6 -29.47 33.38 15.51
CA GLY A 6 -29.35 32.08 16.17
C GLY A 6 -27.89 31.65 16.22
N THR A 7 -27.48 30.96 17.28
CA THR A 7 -26.25 30.15 17.27
C THR A 7 -26.40 29.00 18.25
N MET A 8 -26.37 27.80 17.69
CA MET A 8 -26.22 26.50 18.35
C MET A 8 -24.88 26.40 19.10
N TYR A 9 -24.78 25.57 20.14
CA TYR A 9 -24.10 24.26 20.03
C TYR A 9 -24.25 23.46 21.32
N THR A 10 -24.72 22.22 21.17
CA THR A 10 -24.74 21.19 22.22
C THR A 10 -23.33 20.66 22.41
N SER A 11 -22.89 20.61 23.66
CA SER A 11 -21.66 19.95 24.08
C SER A 11 -21.91 18.44 24.15
N GLU A 12 -21.33 17.69 23.23
CA GLU A 12 -21.08 16.26 23.42
C GLU A 12 -19.62 16.00 23.09
N GLY A 13 -18.83 15.89 24.16
CA GLY A 13 -17.46 15.41 24.13
C GLY A 13 -17.46 13.95 23.70
N GLY A 14 -17.44 13.72 22.39
CA GLY A 14 -17.01 12.46 21.82
C GLY A 14 -15.50 12.36 21.97
N GLU A 15 -15.04 11.88 23.12
CA GLU A 15 -13.70 11.30 23.27
C GLU A 15 -13.61 10.13 22.30
N THR A 16 -13.25 10.46 21.06
CA THR A 16 -12.94 9.49 20.04
C THR A 16 -11.61 8.92 20.46
N THR A 17 -11.68 7.85 21.26
CA THR A 17 -10.57 6.95 21.48
C THR A 17 -10.12 6.51 20.09
N ILE A 18 -9.09 7.18 19.57
CA ILE A 18 -8.30 6.68 18.46
C ILE A 18 -7.68 5.42 19.04
N VAL A 19 -8.38 4.30 18.88
CA VAL A 19 -7.77 2.99 19.01
C VAL A 19 -6.81 2.98 17.84
N GLU A 20 -5.54 3.32 18.11
CA GLU A 20 -4.42 2.98 17.24
C GLU A 20 -4.40 1.46 17.18
N VAL A 21 -5.32 0.88 16.40
CA VAL A 21 -5.30 -0.52 16.01
C VAL A 21 -3.99 -0.67 15.28
N SER A 22 -3.07 -1.40 15.90
CA SER A 22 -1.76 -1.74 15.37
C SER A 22 -1.91 -2.32 13.96
N THR A 23 -1.86 -1.47 12.95
CA THR A 23 -1.93 -1.82 11.52
C THR A 23 -0.62 -2.44 11.04
N ASN A 24 0.05 -3.24 11.88
CA ASN A 24 1.26 -3.99 11.56
C ASN A 24 0.94 -5.28 10.78
N GLN A 25 -0.13 -5.27 9.99
CA GLN A 25 -0.51 -6.42 9.19
C GLN A 25 0.47 -6.58 8.02
N GLU A 26 1.04 -7.78 7.88
CA GLU A 26 1.89 -8.15 6.76
C GLU A 26 1.05 -8.80 5.64
N PRO A 27 1.46 -8.67 4.36
CA PRO A 27 0.85 -9.44 3.28
C PRO A 27 1.03 -10.95 3.51
N TYR A 28 0.05 -11.74 3.09
CA TYR A 28 0.13 -13.20 3.10
C TYR A 28 -0.56 -13.79 1.88
N GLU A 29 -0.15 -14.98 1.46
CA GLU A 29 -0.75 -15.67 0.32
C GLU A 29 -2.22 -16.01 0.60
N GLY A 30 -3.10 -15.73 -0.37
CA GLY A 30 -4.55 -15.89 -0.23
C GLY A 30 -5.29 -14.65 0.29
N MET A 31 -4.58 -13.60 0.68
CA MET A 31 -5.21 -12.33 1.08
C MET A 31 -5.97 -11.68 -0.09
N LEU A 32 -7.21 -11.26 0.15
CA LEU A 32 -8.15 -10.78 -0.87
C LEU A 32 -8.33 -9.25 -0.83
N PHE A 33 -8.54 -8.68 -2.02
CA PHE A 33 -8.81 -7.26 -2.23
C PHE A 33 -9.90 -7.06 -3.29
N GLU A 34 -10.67 -5.99 -3.15
CA GLU A 34 -11.74 -5.59 -4.10
C GLU A 34 -11.19 -4.96 -5.39
N SER A 35 -9.92 -4.54 -5.40
CA SER A 35 -9.30 -3.90 -6.57
C SER A 35 -7.78 -4.04 -6.55
N GLU A 36 -7.17 -3.81 -7.71
CA GLU A 36 -5.70 -3.73 -7.84
C GLU A 36 -5.14 -2.58 -7.02
N ASP A 37 -5.85 -1.45 -7.00
CA ASP A 37 -5.44 -0.24 -6.31
C ASP A 37 -5.50 -0.42 -4.79
N ALA A 38 -6.56 -1.05 -4.26
CA ALA A 38 -6.66 -1.38 -2.83
C ALA A 38 -5.50 -2.29 -2.38
N ALA A 39 -5.17 -3.32 -3.18
CA ALA A 39 -4.03 -4.19 -2.91
C ALA A 39 -2.69 -3.45 -2.96
N ARG A 40 -2.55 -2.50 -3.90
CA ARG A 40 -1.35 -1.66 -4.02
C ARG A 40 -1.20 -0.72 -2.83
N VAL A 41 -2.25 -0.02 -2.44
CA VAL A 41 -2.24 0.90 -1.29
C VAL A 41 -1.86 0.15 -0.01
N PHE A 42 -2.42 -1.05 0.19
CA PHE A 42 -2.04 -1.92 1.30
C PHE A 42 -0.54 -2.27 1.30
N TYR A 43 0.02 -2.63 0.13
CA TYR A 43 1.45 -2.96 0.03
C TYR A 43 2.35 -1.72 0.18
N ASP A 44 1.92 -0.56 -0.30
CA ASP A 44 2.64 0.72 -0.15
C ASP A 44 2.68 1.17 1.33
N ASP A 45 1.60 0.94 2.07
CA ASP A 45 1.51 1.18 3.51
C ASP A 45 2.40 0.19 4.30
N TYR A 46 2.37 -1.09 3.95
CA TYR A 46 3.32 -2.09 4.46
C TYR A 46 4.77 -1.69 4.21
N ALA A 47 5.11 -1.33 2.98
CA ALA A 47 6.47 -0.93 2.60
C ALA A 47 6.94 0.31 3.37
N SER A 48 6.04 1.25 3.59
CA SER A 48 6.29 2.45 4.38
C SER A 48 6.64 2.13 5.83
N ARG A 49 5.91 1.21 6.47
CA ARG A 49 6.22 0.74 7.83
C ARG A 49 7.56 0.01 7.92
N VAL A 50 7.85 -0.83 6.93
CA VAL A 50 9.07 -1.64 6.89
C VAL A 50 10.30 -0.82 6.50
N GLY A 51 10.13 0.31 5.80
CA GLY A 51 11.21 1.24 5.46
C GLY A 51 11.79 1.02 4.06
N PHE A 52 10.94 0.74 3.07
CA PHE A 52 11.32 0.73 1.67
C PHE A 52 10.28 1.42 0.77
N LEU A 53 10.73 1.76 -0.44
CA LEU A 53 9.85 2.30 -1.47
C LEU A 53 9.48 1.20 -2.46
N THR A 54 8.22 1.18 -2.89
CA THR A 54 7.73 0.20 -3.87
C THR A 54 8.05 0.62 -5.30
N ARG A 55 8.04 -0.37 -6.20
CA ARG A 55 8.03 -0.24 -7.66
C ARG A 55 7.20 -1.35 -8.28
N VAL A 56 6.69 -1.12 -9.48
CA VAL A 56 6.10 -2.18 -10.30
C VAL A 56 7.23 -3.03 -10.88
N LEU A 57 7.20 -4.34 -10.59
CA LEU A 57 8.13 -5.33 -11.14
C LEU A 57 7.58 -5.97 -12.42
N SER A 58 6.28 -6.24 -12.45
CA SER A 58 5.62 -6.88 -13.59
C SER A 58 4.16 -6.46 -13.68
N SER A 59 3.61 -6.51 -14.89
CA SER A 59 2.19 -6.25 -15.13
C SER A 59 1.76 -7.10 -16.31
N ARG A 60 0.72 -7.90 -16.14
CA ARG A 60 0.09 -8.65 -17.23
C ARG A 60 -1.30 -8.09 -17.49
N LYS A 61 -1.59 -7.84 -18.76
CA LYS A 61 -2.91 -7.42 -19.22
C LYS A 61 -3.63 -8.60 -19.89
N SER A 62 -4.94 -8.60 -19.78
CA SER A 62 -5.81 -9.48 -20.55
C SER A 62 -5.77 -9.07 -22.02
N GLU A 63 -5.70 -10.05 -22.91
CA GLU A 63 -5.70 -9.83 -24.36
C GLU A 63 -7.08 -9.44 -24.89
N ARG A 64 -8.15 -9.74 -24.15
CA ARG A 64 -9.53 -9.50 -24.57
C ARG A 64 -9.94 -8.03 -24.47
N ASP A 65 -9.59 -7.41 -23.35
CA ASP A 65 -10.12 -6.11 -22.91
C ASP A 65 -9.00 -5.15 -22.44
N GLY A 66 -7.75 -5.59 -22.42
CA GLY A 66 -6.60 -4.78 -21.99
C GLY A 66 -6.54 -4.51 -20.49
N SER A 67 -7.46 -5.07 -19.70
CA SER A 67 -7.50 -4.88 -18.25
C SER A 67 -6.31 -5.57 -17.58
N ILE A 68 -5.86 -5.04 -16.44
CA ILE A 68 -4.74 -5.65 -15.70
C ILE A 68 -5.26 -6.88 -14.96
N ILE A 69 -4.66 -8.04 -15.22
CA ILE A 69 -5.03 -9.32 -14.59
C ILE A 69 -3.96 -9.82 -13.61
N SER A 70 -2.77 -9.24 -13.63
CA SER A 70 -1.73 -9.52 -12.65
C SER A 70 -0.75 -8.35 -12.53
N ARG A 71 -0.28 -8.12 -11.30
CA ARG A 71 0.69 -7.07 -10.96
C ARG A 71 1.70 -7.61 -9.96
N GLY A 72 2.98 -7.53 -10.29
CA GLY A 72 4.06 -7.72 -9.33
C GLY A 72 4.51 -6.36 -8.80
N LEU A 73 4.54 -6.20 -7.48
CA LEU A 73 5.12 -5.06 -6.79
C LEU A 73 6.32 -5.52 -5.98
N GLY A 74 7.31 -4.66 -5.78
CA GLY A 74 8.44 -5.01 -4.91
C GLY A 74 9.28 -3.81 -4.56
N CYS A 75 10.36 -4.07 -3.84
CA CYS A 75 11.23 -3.00 -3.35
C CYS A 75 12.01 -2.35 -4.51
N ARG A 76 12.11 -1.02 -4.46
CA ARG A 76 12.90 -0.21 -5.40
C ARG A 76 14.41 -0.42 -5.25
N GLY A 77 14.87 -0.82 -4.06
CA GLY A 77 16.28 -0.84 -3.67
C GLY A 77 16.78 0.54 -3.22
N VAL A 78 18.00 0.59 -2.69
CA VAL A 78 18.65 1.85 -2.30
C VAL A 78 19.11 2.58 -3.57
N SER A 79 18.66 3.82 -3.76
CA SER A 79 19.20 4.74 -4.78
C SER A 79 20.30 5.55 -4.11
N ASP A 80 21.56 5.29 -4.44
CA ASP A 80 22.69 6.11 -3.99
C ASP A 80 22.59 7.50 -4.64
N ASN A 81 21.83 8.39 -4.01
CA ASN A 81 21.55 9.73 -4.53
C ASN A 81 22.73 10.70 -4.27
N GLY A 82 23.94 10.32 -4.68
CA GLY A 82 25.16 11.09 -4.44
C GLY A 82 26.14 11.22 -5.61
N ARG A 83 26.00 10.46 -6.70
CA ARG A 83 26.96 10.54 -7.81
C ARG A 83 26.25 10.63 -9.16
N LYS A 84 26.10 11.87 -9.65
CA LYS A 84 25.89 12.14 -11.08
C LYS A 84 27.13 11.69 -11.86
N VAL A 85 27.21 10.42 -12.25
CA VAL A 85 28.04 9.99 -13.40
C VAL A 85 27.34 8.78 -14.03
N MET A 86 27.02 8.92 -15.31
CA MET A 86 26.82 7.88 -16.31
C MET A 86 27.16 6.45 -15.82
N GLN A 87 26.13 5.66 -15.53
CA GLN A 87 26.30 4.21 -15.38
C GLN A 87 25.11 3.49 -15.99
N GLU A 88 25.17 3.33 -17.30
CA GLU A 88 24.61 2.17 -17.97
C GLU A 88 24.97 0.91 -17.17
N CYS A 89 23.97 0.07 -16.89
CA CYS A 89 24.14 -1.38 -16.67
C CYS A 89 25.00 -1.88 -15.49
N ALA A 90 25.37 -1.08 -14.49
CA ALA A 90 26.00 -1.65 -13.28
C ALA A 90 24.92 -2.05 -12.26
N GLN A 91 24.62 -3.35 -12.24
CA GLN A 91 24.07 -4.10 -11.11
C GLN A 91 23.18 -3.29 -10.16
N ARG A 92 21.98 -2.90 -10.64
CA ARG A 92 20.87 -2.70 -9.70
C ARG A 92 20.66 -4.03 -9.01
N GLU A 93 21.19 -4.19 -7.80
CA GLU A 93 20.89 -5.34 -6.97
C GLU A 93 19.36 -5.47 -6.94
N PHE A 94 18.85 -6.53 -7.56
CA PHE A 94 17.42 -6.76 -7.57
C PHE A 94 17.06 -7.15 -6.14
N CYS A 95 16.31 -6.29 -5.47
CA CYS A 95 15.77 -6.67 -4.17
C CYS A 95 14.83 -7.87 -4.35
N THR A 96 14.94 -8.86 -3.46
CA THR A 96 14.13 -10.07 -3.45
C THR A 96 12.72 -9.85 -2.90
N ALA A 97 12.51 -8.78 -2.14
CA ALA A 97 11.22 -8.47 -1.53
C ALA A 97 10.18 -8.08 -2.60
N MET A 98 9.07 -8.82 -2.65
CA MET A 98 8.01 -8.63 -3.62
C MET A 98 6.67 -9.20 -3.17
N VAL A 99 5.58 -8.67 -3.74
CA VAL A 99 4.25 -9.26 -3.71
C VAL A 99 3.74 -9.46 -5.14
N LEU A 100 3.11 -10.61 -5.40
CA LEU A 100 2.44 -10.90 -6.66
C LEU A 100 0.93 -10.90 -6.46
N LEU A 101 0.27 -9.96 -7.12
CA LEU A 101 -1.17 -9.81 -7.15
C LEU A 101 -1.73 -10.45 -8.43
N ARG A 102 -2.85 -11.16 -8.31
CA ARG A 102 -3.55 -11.75 -9.44
C ARG A 102 -5.06 -11.53 -9.31
N GLN A 103 -5.68 -11.20 -10.42
CA GLN A 103 -7.13 -11.15 -10.51
C GLN A 103 -7.68 -12.58 -10.66
N GLU A 104 -8.60 -12.98 -9.77
CA GLU A 104 -9.32 -14.25 -9.89
C GLU A 104 -10.65 -14.09 -10.62
N LYS A 105 -11.35 -13.00 -10.32
CA LYS A 105 -12.59 -12.58 -10.99
C LYS A 105 -12.54 -11.07 -11.19
N PRO A 106 -13.30 -10.49 -12.13
CA PRO A 106 -13.43 -9.04 -12.23
C PRO A 106 -13.77 -8.44 -10.85
N GLY A 107 -12.96 -7.49 -10.38
CA GLY A 107 -13.12 -6.90 -9.03
C GLY A 107 -12.68 -7.78 -7.85
N SER A 108 -11.96 -8.87 -8.08
CA SER A 108 -11.42 -9.71 -7.01
C SER A 108 -9.95 -10.03 -7.25
N TRP A 109 -9.11 -9.54 -6.34
CA TRP A 109 -7.66 -9.66 -6.39
C TRP A 109 -7.15 -10.45 -5.20
N VAL A 110 -6.14 -11.28 -5.44
CA VAL A 110 -5.53 -12.11 -4.41
C VAL A 110 -4.00 -11.99 -4.43
N VAL A 111 -3.40 -12.02 -3.26
CA VAL A 111 -1.94 -12.21 -3.12
C VAL A 111 -1.62 -13.66 -3.45
N LYS A 112 -0.92 -13.89 -4.57
CA LYS A 112 -0.46 -15.21 -5.00
C LYS A 112 0.93 -15.57 -4.49
N LYS A 113 1.76 -14.58 -4.20
CA LYS A 113 3.11 -14.79 -3.66
C LYS A 113 3.52 -13.59 -2.84
N PHE A 114 4.20 -13.84 -1.73
CA PHE A 114 4.82 -12.79 -0.93
C PHE A 114 6.23 -13.22 -0.51
N LEU A 115 7.21 -12.36 -0.80
CA LEU A 115 8.59 -12.47 -0.33
C LEU A 115 8.91 -11.24 0.49
N LYS A 116 9.23 -11.45 1.76
CA LYS A 116 9.54 -10.39 2.73
C LYS A 116 11.02 -10.01 2.73
N ASP A 117 11.90 -10.96 2.44
CA ASP A 117 13.34 -10.79 2.66
C ASP A 117 13.95 -9.76 1.72
N HIS A 118 14.72 -8.86 2.31
CA HIS A 118 15.53 -7.88 1.60
C HIS A 118 17.00 -8.31 1.63
N ASN A 119 17.68 -8.16 0.51
CA ASN A 119 19.13 -8.36 0.38
C ASN A 119 19.93 -7.05 0.55
N HIS A 120 19.30 -6.01 1.11
CA HIS A 120 19.94 -4.72 1.41
C HIS A 120 19.38 -4.15 2.73
N PRO A 121 20.10 -3.22 3.39
CA PRO A 121 19.59 -2.53 4.56
C PRO A 121 18.33 -1.73 4.25
N LEU A 122 17.38 -1.75 5.19
CA LEU A 122 16.17 -0.93 5.13
C LEU A 122 16.41 0.38 5.86
N VAL A 123 15.97 1.49 5.25
CA VAL A 123 16.05 2.82 5.87
C VAL A 123 14.64 3.19 6.30
N VAL A 124 14.36 3.07 7.60
CA VAL A 124 13.10 3.55 8.17
C VAL A 124 13.07 5.06 8.03
N GLN A 125 12.41 5.56 7.00
CA GLN A 125 12.17 6.99 6.85
C GLN A 125 11.08 7.37 7.86
N SER A 126 11.45 8.04 8.96
CA SER A 126 10.48 8.57 9.94
C SER A 126 9.45 9.43 9.20
N GLN A 127 8.20 9.00 9.16
CA GLN A 127 7.20 9.61 8.28
C GLN A 127 6.82 11.02 8.72
N LYS A 128 7.07 12.02 7.87
CA LYS A 128 6.25 13.25 7.87
C LYS A 128 4.96 12.92 7.11
N SER A 129 3.93 12.58 7.88
CA SER A 129 2.58 12.19 7.47
C SER A 129 2.02 13.02 6.29
N ARG A 130 1.85 12.37 5.12
CA ARG A 130 0.84 12.75 4.12
C ARG A 130 -0.20 11.64 4.06
N ARG A 131 -1.08 11.60 5.06
CA ARG A 131 -2.19 10.66 5.15
C ARG A 131 -3.35 11.20 4.30
N THR A 132 -3.66 10.53 3.20
CA THR A 132 -4.99 10.64 2.56
C THR A 132 -5.85 9.56 3.19
N LEU A 133 -6.89 9.95 3.92
CA LEU A 133 -7.84 9.03 4.54
C LEU A 133 -8.64 8.34 3.44
N VAL A 134 -8.48 7.02 3.29
CA VAL A 134 -9.39 6.20 2.48
C VAL A 134 -10.28 5.41 3.43
N SER A 135 -11.58 5.55 3.20
CA SER A 135 -12.70 5.12 4.03
C SER A 135 -12.68 3.63 4.41
N LEU A 136 -13.20 3.35 5.61
CA LEU A 136 -13.38 2.03 6.18
C LEU A 136 -14.41 1.20 5.40
N SER A 137 -13.93 0.23 4.62
CA SER A 137 -14.68 -1.00 4.29
C SER A 137 -13.70 -2.17 4.18
N TYR A 138 -12.80 -2.29 5.16
CA TYR A 138 -11.80 -3.35 5.19
C TYR A 138 -12.37 -4.56 5.94
N VAL A 139 -12.77 -5.56 5.15
CA VAL A 139 -12.96 -6.96 5.55
C VAL A 139 -14.16 -7.23 6.46
N ALA A 140 -15.35 -7.27 5.87
CA ALA A 140 -16.33 -8.24 6.32
C ALA A 140 -15.80 -9.65 5.98
N TYR A 141 -15.85 -10.54 6.96
CA TYR A 141 -15.63 -12.00 6.90
C TYR A 141 -14.18 -12.50 7.06
N VAL A 142 -13.75 -12.59 8.31
CA VAL A 142 -13.13 -13.84 8.80
C VAL A 142 -14.30 -14.80 9.04
N LEU A 143 -14.44 -15.83 8.19
CA LEU A 143 -15.49 -16.85 8.34
C LEU A 143 -15.27 -17.68 9.61
N MET A 144 -16.39 -17.99 10.27
CA MET A 144 -16.57 -18.88 11.42
C MET A 144 -15.91 -20.25 11.27
#